data_AF-A0A2T0B793-F1
#
_entry.id   AF-A0A2T0B793-F1
#
_cell.length_a   1.000
_cell.length_b   1.000
_cell.length_c   1.000
_cell.angle_alpha   90.00
_cell.angle_beta   90.00
_cell.angle_gamma   90.00
#
_symmetry.space_group_name_H-M   'P 1'
#
loop_
_entity.id
_entity.type
_entity.pdbx_description
1 polymer ?
#
loop_
_entity_poly.entity_id
_entity_poly.type
_entity_poly.pdbx_seq_one_letter_code
_entity_poly.pdbx_strand_id
1 'polypeptide(L)'
;MIPDITHKILTKQLRELEEDNLIERKVYAEIPPKVEYSITDNGKEIIPVLDMMCDWAFKNNLFGYSLKYNLCEESLKDIIFPDNN
;
A
#
# COMPACT_ATOMS: atom_id res chain seq x y z
N MET A 1 10.29 8.91 -4.30
CA MET A 1 9.41 8.33 -5.34
C MET A 1 9.48 6.83 -5.22
N ILE A 2 8.36 6.12 -5.39
CA ILE A 2 8.39 4.65 -5.47
C ILE A 2 9.26 4.28 -6.68
N PRO A 3 10.36 3.54 -6.50
CA PRO A 3 11.22 3.19 -7.62
C PRO A 3 10.46 2.25 -8.55
N ASP A 4 10.67 2.39 -9.86
CA ASP A 4 10.11 1.52 -10.92
C ASP A 4 8.64 1.76 -11.35
N ILE A 5 7.91 2.73 -10.79
CA ILE A 5 6.55 3.13 -11.27
C ILE A 5 6.53 4.53 -11.86
N THR A 6 5.87 4.70 -13.02
CA THR A 6 5.68 6.04 -13.59
C THR A 6 4.65 6.85 -12.81
N HIS A 7 4.84 8.17 -12.74
CA HIS A 7 3.87 9.07 -12.09
C HIS A 7 2.43 8.90 -12.60
N LYS A 8 2.27 8.70 -13.90
CA LYS A 8 0.95 8.51 -14.52
C LYS A 8 0.26 7.25 -14.01
N ILE A 9 1.00 6.14 -13.93
CA ILE A 9 0.45 4.86 -13.45
C ILE A 9 0.17 4.97 -11.95
N LEU A 10 1.10 5.50 -11.15
CA LEU A 10 0.90 5.69 -9.71
C LEU A 10 -0.34 6.54 -9.42
N THR A 11 -0.50 7.66 -10.12
CA THR A 11 -1.67 8.54 -9.96
C THR A 11 -2.96 7.82 -10.33
N LYS A 12 -2.93 6.99 -11.38
CA LYS A 12 -4.08 6.19 -11.79
C LYS A 12 -4.45 5.16 -10.72
N GLN A 13 -3.48 4.41 -10.20
CA GLN A 13 -3.71 3.40 -9.16
C GLN A 13 -4.24 4.02 -7.86
N LEU A 14 -3.68 5.17 -7.45
CA LEU A 14 -4.18 5.88 -6.25
C LEU A 14 -5.63 6.36 -6.43
N ARG A 15 -6.02 6.80 -7.63
CA ARG A 15 -7.41 7.18 -7.91
C ARG A 15 -8.35 5.99 -7.86
N GLU A 16 -7.96 4.85 -8.43
CA GLU A 16 -8.76 3.62 -8.38
C GLU A 16 -8.97 3.17 -6.92
N LEU A 17 -7.92 3.17 -6.10
CA LEU A 17 -8.03 2.83 -4.67
C LEU A 17 -8.87 3.85 -3.87
N GLU A 18 -8.84 5.13 -4.25
CA GLU A 18 -9.68 6.18 -3.65
C GLU A 18 -11.16 5.97 -4.03
N GLU A 19 -11.45 5.67 -5.29
CA GLU A 19 -12.79 5.34 -5.81
C GLU A 19 -13.37 4.08 -5.13
N ASP A 20 -12.53 3.09 -4.86
CA ASP A 20 -12.90 1.85 -4.14
C ASP A 20 -13.01 2.04 -2.61
N ASN A 21 -12.81 3.26 -2.09
CA ASN A 21 -12.84 3.60 -0.67
C ASN A 21 -11.83 2.79 0.17
N LEU A 22 -10.68 2.46 -0.41
CA LEU A 22 -9.57 1.77 0.27
C LEU A 22 -8.53 2.76 0.81
N ILE A 23 -8.38 3.91 0.14
CA ILE A 23 -7.53 5.01 0.60
C ILE A 23 -8.30 6.33 0.58
N GLU A 24 -7.88 7.26 1.42
CA GLU A 24 -8.36 8.63 1.43
C GLU A 24 -7.27 9.60 0.97
N ARG A 25 -7.69 10.74 0.40
CA ARG A 25 -6.80 11.78 -0.11
C ARG A 25 -7.02 13.08 0.65
N LYS A 26 -5.96 13.61 1.26
CA LYS A 26 -5.99 14.89 1.98
C LYS A 26 -5.11 15.92 1.31
N VAL A 27 -5.71 17.08 0.99
CA VAL A 27 -5.01 18.23 0.38
C VAL A 27 -4.74 19.26 1.45
N TYR A 28 -3.48 19.70 1.54
CA TYR A 28 -3.08 20.78 2.44
C TYR A 28 -2.72 22.02 1.61
N ALA A 29 -3.48 23.10 1.82
CA ALA A 29 -3.27 24.39 1.18
C ALA A 29 -2.19 25.21 1.92
N GLU A 30 -1.04 24.60 2.21
CA GLU A 30 0.14 25.29 2.75
C GLU A 30 1.14 25.61 1.64
N ILE A 31 2.21 26.34 1.98
CA ILE A 31 3.32 26.60 1.05
C ILE A 31 4.52 25.79 1.52
N PRO A 32 5.00 24.81 0.74
CA PRO A 32 4.49 24.36 -0.56
C PRO A 32 3.21 23.50 -0.45
N PRO A 33 2.33 23.50 -1.47
CA PRO A 33 1.12 22.69 -1.45
C PRO A 33 1.48 21.20 -1.44
N LYS A 34 0.83 20.42 -0.57
CA LYS A 34 1.06 18.98 -0.44
C LYS A 34 -0.24 18.18 -0.48
N VAL A 35 -0.10 16.92 -0.89
CA VAL A 35 -1.18 15.93 -0.91
C VAL A 35 -0.66 14.70 -0.17
N GLU A 36 -1.45 14.21 0.78
CA GLU A 36 -1.18 12.98 1.51
C GLU A 36 -2.29 11.96 1.20
N TYR A 37 -1.89 10.68 1.16
CA TYR A 37 -2.80 9.55 0.99
C TYR A 37 -2.67 8.65 2.20
N SER A 38 -3.78 8.20 2.77
CA SER A 38 -3.84 7.30 3.93
C SER A 38 -4.80 6.14 3.66
N ILE A 39 -4.59 5.00 4.31
CA ILE A 39 -5.50 3.86 4.22
C ILE A 39 -6.77 4.13 5.05
N THR A 40 -7.94 3.82 4.51
CA THR A 40 -9.22 3.91 5.24
C THR A 40 -9.40 2.70 6.16
N ASP A 41 -10.37 2.75 7.07
CA ASP A 41 -10.71 1.58 7.90
C ASP A 41 -11.18 0.39 7.05
N ASN A 42 -11.94 0.64 5.98
CA ASN A 42 -12.32 -0.38 4.99
C ASN A 42 -11.09 -0.92 4.25
N GLY A 43 -10.12 -0.06 3.91
CA GLY A 43 -8.84 -0.48 3.34
C GLY A 43 -8.06 -1.40 4.28
N LYS A 44 -8.11 -1.20 5.60
CA LYS A 44 -7.42 -2.07 6.56
C LYS A 44 -8.00 -3.49 6.58
N GLU A 45 -9.29 -3.66 6.29
CA GLU A 45 -9.92 -4.99 6.26
C GLU A 45 -9.37 -5.89 5.14
N ILE A 46 -8.78 -5.31 4.08
CA ILE A 46 -8.19 -6.10 2.98
C ILE A 46 -6.82 -6.67 3.34
N ILE A 47 -6.14 -6.07 4.31
CA ILE A 47 -4.77 -6.42 4.71
C ILE A 47 -4.63 -7.87 5.17
N PRO A 48 -5.51 -8.44 6.02
CA PRO A 48 -5.44 -9.86 6.35
C PRO A 48 -5.58 -10.77 5.11
N VAL A 49 -6.35 -10.38 4.10
CA VAL A 49 -6.46 -11.16 2.85
C VAL A 49 -5.15 -11.13 2.07
N LEU A 50 -4.51 -9.97 1.98
CA LEU A 50 -3.19 -9.82 1.35
C LEU A 50 -2.12 -10.63 2.09
N ASP A 51 -2.13 -10.61 3.43
CA ASP A 51 -1.25 -11.40 4.28
C ASP A 51 -1.45 -12.91 4.02
N MET A 52 -2.70 -13.38 3.92
CA MET A 52 -2.99 -14.79 3.60
C MET A 52 -2.48 -15.19 2.21
N MET A 53 -2.59 -14.30 1.21
CA MET A 53 -2.03 -14.55 -0.13
C MET A 53 -0.50 -14.65 -0.10
N CYS A 54 0.14 -13.78 0.68
CA CYS A 54 1.58 -13.81 0.98
C CYS A 54 1.99 -15.16 1.60
N ASP A 55 1.32 -15.58 2.66
CA ASP A 55 1.61 -16.83 3.38
C ASP A 55 1.46 -18.06 2.48
N TRP A 56 0.39 -18.07 1.66
CA TRP A 56 0.17 -19.13 0.70
C TRP A 56 1.29 -19.18 -0.35
N ALA A 57 1.71 -18.03 -0.88
CA ALA A 57 2.79 -17.97 -1.86
C ALA A 57 4.13 -18.45 -1.27
N PHE A 58 4.42 -18.09 -0.02
CA PHE A 58 5.62 -18.54 0.71
C PHE A 58 5.61 -20.04 0.92
N LYS A 59 4.50 -20.59 1.43
CA LYS A 59 4.34 -22.02 1.68
C LYS A 59 4.54 -22.87 0.43
N ASN A 60 4.11 -22.38 -0.73
CA ASN A 60 4.18 -23.11 -1.99
C ASN A 60 5.42 -22.80 -2.83
N ASN A 61 6.41 -22.07 -2.27
CA ASN A 61 7.64 -21.66 -2.95
C ASN A 61 7.38 -21.01 -4.32
N LEU A 62 6.29 -20.24 -4.45
CA LEU A 62 5.91 -19.61 -5.72
C LEU A 62 6.78 -18.38 -6.05
N PHE A 63 7.68 -18.01 -5.14
CA PHE A 63 8.69 -16.97 -5.34
C PHE A 63 9.88 -17.47 -6.20
N GLY A 64 9.59 -18.03 -7.37
CA GLY A 64 10.55 -18.11 -8.48
C GLY A 64 10.79 -16.75 -9.16
N TYR A 65 10.01 -15.73 -8.75
CA TYR A 65 10.19 -14.34 -9.12
C TYR A 65 10.80 -13.59 -7.94
N SER A 66 11.96 -12.97 -8.14
CA SER A 66 12.56 -12.03 -7.19
C SER A 66 11.64 -10.81 -7.05
N LEU A 67 10.72 -10.83 -6.09
CA LEU A 67 10.00 -9.62 -5.70
C LEU A 67 11.04 -8.66 -5.09
N LYS A 68 11.29 -7.53 -5.75
CA LYS A 68 12.18 -6.47 -5.23
C LYS A 68 11.67 -5.84 -3.94
N TYR A 69 10.37 -5.99 -3.66
CA TYR A 69 9.69 -5.44 -2.48
C TYR A 69 8.84 -6.55 -1.89
N ASN A 70 9.21 -7.01 -0.69
CA ASN A 70 8.42 -7.96 0.07
C ASN A 70 7.28 -7.18 0.74
N LEU A 71 6.07 -7.24 0.18
CA LEU A 71 4.86 -6.78 0.86
C LEU A 71 4.67 -7.45 2.23
N CYS A 72 5.21 -8.67 2.36
CA CYS A 72 5.13 -9.53 3.54
C CYS A 72 6.29 -9.33 4.52
N GLU A 73 7.18 -8.34 4.33
CA GLU A 73 8.20 -8.00 5.33
C GLU A 73 7.58 -7.16 6.45
N GLU A 74 7.86 -7.52 7.71
CA GLU A 74 7.44 -6.77 8.91
C GLU A 74 7.84 -5.29 8.84
N SER A 75 8.88 -4.94 8.07
CA SER A 75 9.37 -3.57 7.88
C SER A 75 8.35 -2.61 7.22
N LEU A 76 7.37 -3.12 6.47
CA LEU A 76 6.28 -2.31 5.89
C LEU A 76 5.05 -2.20 6.81
N LYS A 77 4.88 -3.12 7.77
CA LYS A 77 3.77 -3.07 8.74
C LYS A 77 3.92 -1.86 9.65
N ASP A 78 5.14 -1.55 10.10
CA ASP A 78 5.43 -0.39 10.96
C ASP A 78 5.27 0.96 10.23
N ILE A 79 5.40 0.97 8.89
CA ILE A 79 5.25 2.17 8.06
C ILE A 79 3.76 2.44 7.74
N ILE A 80 2.96 1.39 7.58
CA ILE A 80 1.52 1.48 7.24
C ILE A 80 0.65 1.55 8.51
N PHE A 81 1.10 0.99 9.63
CA PHE A 81 0.39 0.93 10.91
C PHE A 81 1.29 1.37 12.08
N PRO A 82 1.49 2.67 12.29
CA PRO A 82 2.35 3.16 13.37
C PRO A 82 1.73 2.99 14.78
N ASP A 83 0.42 2.76 14.91
CA ASP A 83 -0.30 2.74 16.19
C ASP A 83 -0.98 1.40 16.52
N ASN A 84 -0.28 0.27 16.33
CA ASN A 84 -0.69 -0.99 16.96
C ASN A 84 0.23 -1.31 18.14
N ASN A 85 -0.22 -0.90 19.33
CA ASN A 85 0.14 -1.58 20.57
C ASN A 85 -0.52 -2.95 20.62
#